data_AF-A0A6B2G7G0-F1
#
_entry.id   AF-A0A6B2G7G0-F1
#
_cell.length_a   1.000
_cell.length_b   1.000
_cell.length_c   1.000
_cell.angle_alpha   90.00
_cell.angle_beta   90.00
_cell.angle_gamma   90.00
#
_symmetry.space_group_name_H-M   'P 1'
#
loop_
_entity.id
_entity.type
_entity.pdbx_description
1 polymer ?
#
loop_
_entity_poly.entity_id
_entity_poly.type
_entity_poly.pdbx_seq_one_letter_code
_entity_poly.pdbx_strand_id
1 'polypeptide(L)'
;PFFVALKLLVNYSDFHIYSDLLLNNADNSLWMESAKCMMSVMHKMKICKMDDAKRHVSEAFRVKLGLPSWASESHVSDFLLKNCICVHLNSNTDKYNMLIFMAHKLMALVDN
;
A
#
# COMPACT_ATOMS: atom_id res chain seq x y z
N PRO A 1 1.70 -5.95 3.99
CA PRO A 1 0.78 -5.08 4.78
C PRO A 1 0.08 -4.07 3.87
N PHE A 2 -1.17 -3.70 4.14
CA PHE A 2 -1.96 -2.82 3.26
C PHE A 2 -1.32 -1.44 3.06
N PHE A 3 -0.84 -0.81 4.14
CA PHE A 3 -0.16 0.50 4.08
C PHE A 3 1.09 0.50 3.18
N VAL A 4 1.84 -0.61 3.15
CA VAL A 4 3.02 -0.75 2.27
C VAL A 4 2.60 -0.77 0.79
N ALA A 5 1.46 -1.39 0.46
CA ALA A 5 0.95 -1.39 -0.91
C ALA A 5 0.54 0.03 -1.36
N LEU A 6 -0.09 0.80 -0.47
CA LEU A 6 -0.43 2.21 -0.73
C LEU A 6 0.83 3.06 -0.95
N LYS A 7 1.83 2.91 -0.07
CA LYS A 7 3.12 3.61 -0.18
C LYS A 7 3.90 3.25 -1.45
N LEU A 8 3.72 2.04 -1.96
CA LEU A 8 4.37 1.57 -3.18
C LEU A 8 3.78 2.19 -4.45
N LEU A 9 2.47 2.49 -4.43
CA LEU A 9 1.74 3.04 -5.58
C LEU A 9 2.04 4.53 -5.80
N VAL A 10 2.13 5.32 -4.72
CA VAL A 10 2.26 6.78 -4.78
C VAL A 10 3.32 7.30 -3.80
N ASN A 11 4.06 8.32 -4.22
CA ASN A 11 5.08 8.96 -3.38
C ASN A 11 4.47 9.99 -2.42
N TYR A 12 3.51 9.57 -1.62
CA TYR A 12 2.85 10.41 -0.61
C TYR A 12 3.50 10.25 0.76
N SER A 13 3.32 11.27 1.61
CA SER A 13 3.74 11.19 3.00
C SER A 13 2.87 10.20 3.77
N ASP A 14 3.40 9.61 4.84
CA ASP A 14 2.64 8.67 5.67
C ASP A 14 1.39 9.34 6.25
N PHE A 15 1.50 10.63 6.61
CA PHE A 15 0.38 11.44 7.07
C PHE A 15 -0.69 11.62 6.01
N HIS A 16 -0.32 11.86 4.75
CA HIS A 16 -1.30 12.00 3.67
C HIS A 16 -2.07 10.69 3.47
N ILE A 17 -1.37 9.56 3.39
CA ILE A 17 -2.01 8.23 3.24
C ILE A 17 -2.91 7.93 4.44
N TYR A 18 -2.45 8.22 5.65
CA TYR A 18 -3.25 8.08 6.86
C TYR A 18 -4.50 8.97 6.84
N SER A 19 -4.37 10.23 6.40
CA SER A 19 -5.50 11.15 6.31
C SER A 19 -6.54 10.69 5.29
N ASP A 20 -6.11 10.19 4.13
CA ASP A 20 -7.02 9.64 3.12
C ASP A 20 -7.76 8.42 3.64
N LEU A 21 -7.07 7.56 4.39
CA LEU A 21 -7.71 6.41 5.05
C LEU A 21 -8.78 6.87 6.03
N LEU A 22 -8.57 7.94 6.79
CA LEU A 22 -9.56 8.44 7.76
C LEU A 22 -10.63 9.36 7.16
N LEU A 23 -10.52 9.73 5.89
CA LEU A 23 -11.46 10.61 5.24
C LEU A 23 -12.90 10.06 5.40
N ASN A 24 -13.81 10.93 5.84
CA ASN A 24 -15.22 10.64 6.12
C ASN A 24 -15.51 9.68 7.30
N ASN A 25 -14.50 9.20 8.05
CA ASN A 25 -14.67 8.29 9.20
C ASN A 25 -13.74 8.63 10.37
N ALA A 26 -13.40 9.92 10.56
CA ALA A 26 -12.47 10.36 11.60
C ALA A 26 -12.98 10.11 13.03
N ASP A 27 -14.28 9.91 13.21
CA ASP A 27 -14.89 9.65 14.52
C ASP A 27 -14.85 8.16 14.90
N ASN A 28 -14.52 7.26 13.96
CA ASN A 28 -14.42 5.84 14.24
C ASN A 28 -13.05 5.51 14.88
N SER A 29 -13.07 5.33 16.20
CA SER A 29 -11.88 5.00 16.99
C SER A 29 -11.22 3.68 16.58
N LEU A 30 -12.00 2.65 16.22
CA LEU A 30 -11.46 1.35 15.78
C LEU A 30 -10.70 1.49 14.46
N TRP A 31 -11.24 2.29 13.54
CA TRP A 31 -10.58 2.53 12.27
C TRP A 31 -9.29 3.33 12.43
N MET A 32 -9.31 4.37 13.27
CA MET A 32 -8.12 5.14 13.62
C MET A 32 -7.02 4.27 14.22
N GLU A 33 -7.36 3.40 15.17
CA GLU A 33 -6.41 2.47 15.79
C GLU A 33 -5.86 1.47 14.78
N SER A 34 -6.71 0.93 13.91
CA SER A 34 -6.30 0.01 12.84
C SER A 34 -5.35 0.67 11.85
N ALA A 35 -5.65 1.89 11.41
CA ALA A 35 -4.78 2.67 10.52
C ALA A 35 -3.42 2.98 11.18
N LYS A 36 -3.41 3.40 12.46
CA LYS A 36 -2.18 3.61 13.23
C LYS A 36 -1.37 2.32 13.38
N CYS A 37 -2.03 1.20 13.63
CA CYS A 37 -1.38 -0.11 13.75
C CYS A 37 -0.71 -0.51 12.43
N MET A 38 -1.41 -0.37 11.29
CA MET A 38 -0.85 -0.65 9.98
C MET A 38 0.38 0.23 9.65
N MET A 39 0.32 1.52 9.97
CA MET A 39 1.45 2.43 9.82
C MET A 39 2.63 2.03 10.74
N SER A 40 2.33 1.65 12.00
CA SER A 40 3.34 1.19 12.95
C SER A 40 4.06 -0.08 12.48
N VAL A 41 3.32 -1.01 11.84
CA VAL A 41 3.92 -2.22 11.23
C VAL A 41 4.89 -1.84 10.11
N MET A 42 4.54 -0.88 9.26
CA MET A 42 5.44 -0.38 8.21
C MET A 42 6.72 0.23 8.80
N HIS A 43 6.60 1.06 9.85
CA HIS A 43 7.78 1.64 10.51
C HIS A 43 8.66 0.58 11.18
N LYS A 44 8.07 -0.46 11.78
CA LYS A 44 8.83 -1.62 12.31
C LYS A 44 9.60 -2.36 11.21
N MET A 45 9.12 -2.34 9.98
CA MET A 45 9.82 -2.86 8.79
C MET A 45 10.89 -1.91 8.25
N LYS A 46 11.12 -0.75 8.89
CA LYS A 46 12.05 0.31 8.47
C LYS A 46 11.74 0.87 7.06
N ILE A 47 10.45 0.94 6.72
CA ILE A 47 9.98 1.53 5.46
C ILE A 47 9.51 2.95 5.74
N CYS A 48 10.22 3.95 5.19
CA CYS A 48 9.88 5.37 5.36
C CYS A 48 9.62 6.04 4.01
N LYS A 49 10.41 5.68 2.98
CA LYS A 49 10.29 6.21 1.62
C LYS A 49 9.68 5.17 0.68
N MET A 50 9.17 5.64 -0.46
CA MET A 50 8.68 4.76 -1.52
C MET A 50 9.76 3.77 -1.98
N ASP A 51 11.02 4.20 -2.05
CA ASP A 51 12.14 3.33 -2.45
C ASP A 51 12.41 2.22 -1.42
N ASP A 52 12.21 2.47 -0.13
CA ASP A 52 12.31 1.42 0.89
C ASP A 52 11.22 0.36 0.69
N ALA A 53 10.01 0.79 0.31
CA ALA A 53 8.91 -0.11 0.00
C ALA A 53 9.21 -0.94 -1.26
N LYS A 54 9.75 -0.31 -2.32
CA LYS A 54 10.17 -1.00 -3.55
C LYS A 54 11.22 -2.06 -3.26
N ARG A 55 12.26 -1.71 -2.49
CA ARG A 55 13.31 -2.64 -2.08
C ARG A 55 12.74 -3.82 -1.30
N HIS A 56 11.98 -3.54 -0.25
CA HIS A 56 11.38 -4.57 0.60
C HIS A 56 10.49 -5.54 -0.19
N VAL A 57 9.64 -5.03 -1.09
CA VAL A 57 8.76 -5.86 -1.92
C VAL A 57 9.57 -6.63 -2.97
N SER A 58 10.57 -6.00 -3.58
CA SER A 58 11.39 -6.67 -4.59
C SER A 58 12.16 -7.85 -4.02
N GLU A 59 12.76 -7.70 -2.83
CA GLU A 59 13.46 -8.79 -2.13
C GLU A 59 12.49 -9.95 -1.80
N ALA A 60 11.28 -9.62 -1.33
CA ALA A 60 10.29 -10.62 -0.93
C ALA A 60 9.63 -11.37 -2.10
N PHE A 61 9.50 -10.72 -3.28
CA PHE A 61 8.72 -11.24 -4.39
C PHE A 61 9.52 -11.58 -5.65
N ARG A 62 10.79 -11.15 -5.81
CA ARG A 62 11.59 -11.41 -7.02
C ARG A 62 11.59 -12.89 -7.41
N VAL A 63 11.88 -13.78 -6.46
CA VAL A 63 11.92 -15.24 -6.70
C VAL A 63 10.52 -15.77 -7.02
N LYS A 64 9.48 -15.33 -6.30
CA LYS A 64 8.10 -15.79 -6.49
C LYS A 64 7.50 -15.37 -7.83
N LEU A 65 7.92 -14.22 -8.35
CA LEU A 65 7.49 -13.71 -9.65
C LEU A 65 8.31 -14.29 -10.81
N GLY A 66 9.30 -15.16 -10.55
CA GLY A 66 10.15 -15.74 -11.58
C GLY A 66 11.01 -14.71 -12.30
N LEU A 67 11.29 -13.56 -11.67
CA LEU A 67 12.07 -12.49 -12.27
C LEU A 67 13.57 -12.75 -12.11
N PRO A 68 14.40 -12.39 -13.11
CA PRO A 68 15.84 -12.64 -13.06
C PRO A 68 16.53 -11.84 -11.95
N SER A 69 17.66 -12.34 -11.47
CA SER A 69 18.44 -11.71 -10.39
C SER A 69 18.95 -10.31 -10.72
N TRP A 70 19.20 -10.04 -12.00
CA TRP A 70 19.66 -8.73 -12.49
C TRP A 70 18.52 -7.71 -12.63
N ALA A 71 17.25 -8.10 -12.46
CA ALA A 71 16.13 -7.17 -12.53
C ALA A 71 16.21 -6.16 -11.38
N SER A 72 16.10 -4.87 -11.71
CA SER A 72 16.12 -3.79 -10.71
C SER A 72 14.92 -3.90 -9.76
N GLU A 73 15.08 -3.37 -8.55
CA GLU A 73 14.03 -3.37 -7.53
C GLU A 73 12.76 -2.64 -8.02
N SER A 74 12.95 -1.54 -8.76
CA SER A 74 11.88 -0.81 -9.46
C SER A 74 11.18 -1.70 -10.48
N HIS A 75 11.91 -2.45 -11.31
CA HIS A 75 11.28 -3.32 -12.30
C HIS A 75 10.45 -4.43 -11.64
N VAL A 76 10.95 -5.04 -10.56
CA VAL A 76 10.22 -6.08 -9.82
C VAL A 76 8.96 -5.52 -9.18
N SER A 77 9.06 -4.36 -8.53
CA SER A 77 7.91 -3.71 -7.89
C SER A 77 6.88 -3.25 -8.91
N ASP A 78 7.30 -2.63 -10.02
CA ASP A 78 6.40 -2.22 -11.11
C ASP A 78 5.71 -3.43 -11.76
N PHE A 79 6.43 -4.54 -11.95
CA PHE A 79 5.86 -5.79 -12.44
C PHE A 79 4.78 -6.32 -11.49
N LEU A 80 5.04 -6.32 -10.18
CA LEU A 80 4.06 -6.72 -9.17
C LEU A 80 2.83 -5.82 -9.17
N LEU A 81 3.03 -4.49 -9.19
CA LEU A 81 1.93 -3.52 -9.25
C LEU A 81 1.08 -3.71 -10.50
N LYS A 82 1.71 -3.94 -11.66
CA LYS A 82 1.03 -4.10 -12.94
C LYS A 82 0.21 -5.39 -13.02
N ASN A 83 0.74 -6.50 -12.52
CA ASN A 83 0.16 -7.83 -12.72
C ASN A 83 -0.65 -8.35 -11.52
N CYS A 84 -0.54 -7.74 -10.34
CA CYS A 84 -1.17 -8.27 -9.13
C CYS A 84 -2.10 -7.28 -8.42
N ILE A 85 -1.93 -5.96 -8.61
CA ILE A 85 -2.72 -4.95 -7.89
C ILE A 85 -3.61 -4.19 -8.86
N CYS A 86 -4.93 -4.32 -8.68
CA CYS A 86 -5.96 -3.63 -9.47
C CYS A 86 -5.63 -3.59 -10.97
N VAL A 87 -5.38 -4.77 -11.56
CA VAL A 87 -4.85 -4.94 -12.93
C VAL A 87 -5.72 -4.33 -14.04
N HIS A 88 -6.98 -4.04 -13.74
CA HIS A 88 -7.92 -3.37 -14.63
C HIS A 88 -7.65 -1.85 -14.73
N LEU A 89 -6.82 -1.29 -13.85
CA LEU A 89 -6.45 0.13 -13.84
C LEU A 89 -5.03 0.32 -14.38
N ASN A 90 -4.83 1.39 -15.16
CA ASN A 90 -3.55 1.70 -15.78
C ASN A 90 -2.69 2.67 -14.94
N SER A 91 -3.31 3.55 -14.15
CA SER A 91 -2.62 4.55 -13.33
C SER A 91 -2.43 4.07 -11.89
N ASN A 92 -1.23 4.24 -11.34
CA ASN A 92 -0.97 3.91 -9.93
C ASN A 92 -1.80 4.79 -8.97
N THR A 93 -2.09 6.03 -9.35
CA THR A 93 -2.96 6.93 -8.56
C THR A 93 -4.39 6.40 -8.53
N ASP A 94 -4.91 5.88 -9.65
CA ASP A 94 -6.26 5.30 -9.67
C ASP A 94 -6.32 4.03 -8.84
N LYS A 95 -5.27 3.19 -8.90
CA LYS A 95 -5.13 2.01 -8.04
C LYS A 95 -5.11 2.39 -6.56
N TYR A 96 -4.38 3.46 -6.21
CA TYR A 96 -4.34 3.99 -4.86
C TYR A 96 -5.73 4.42 -4.40
N ASN A 97 -6.42 5.25 -5.18
CA ASN A 97 -7.77 5.72 -4.87
C ASN A 97 -8.77 4.56 -4.71
N MET A 98 -8.69 3.55 -5.58
CA MET A 98 -9.53 2.35 -5.51
C MET A 98 -9.28 1.55 -4.23
N LEU A 99 -8.01 1.40 -3.81
CA LEU A 99 -7.67 0.72 -2.55
C LEU A 99 -8.17 1.49 -1.32
N ILE A 100 -8.04 2.82 -1.30
CA ILE A 100 -8.62 3.66 -0.23
C ILE A 100 -10.14 3.46 -0.17
N PHE A 101 -10.83 3.52 -1.31
CA PHE A 101 -12.28 3.30 -1.38
C PHE A 101 -12.69 1.91 -0.88
N MET A 102 -11.95 0.86 -1.28
CA MET A 102 -12.19 -0.50 -0.79
C MET A 102 -11.98 -0.64 0.71
N ALA A 103 -10.99 0.07 1.27
CA ALA A 103 -10.76 0.10 2.71
C ALA A 103 -11.93 0.77 3.46
N HIS A 104 -12.42 1.92 2.99
CA HIS A 104 -13.61 2.56 3.56
C HIS A 104 -14.83 1.65 3.51
N LYS A 105 -15.06 0.98 2.38
CA LYS A 105 -16.17 0.04 2.24
C LYS A 105 -16.05 -1.17 3.17
N LEU A 106 -14.83 -1.70 3.35
CA LEU A 106 -14.57 -2.79 4.30
C LEU A 106 -14.90 -2.35 5.73
N MET A 107 -14.51 -1.13 6.12
CA MET A 107 -14.81 -0.62 7.46
C MET A 107 -16.30 -0.38 7.67
N ALA A 108 -16.96 0.24 6.70
CA ALA A 108 -18.42 0.40 6.74
C ALA A 108 -19.15 -0.95 6.86
N LEU A 109 -18.58 -2.04 6.35
CA LEU A 109 -19.13 -3.38 6.53
C LEU A 109 -18.89 -3.95 7.93
N VAL A 110 -17.72 -3.68 8.54
CA VAL A 110 -17.36 -4.16 9.88
C VAL A 110 -18.09 -3.39 10.99
N ASP A 111 -18.40 -2.12 10.74
CA ASP A 111 -19.15 -1.27 11.67
C ASP A 111 -20.67 -1.57 11.69
N ASN A 112 -21.18 -2.38 10.74
CA ASN A 112 -22.56 -2.87 10.69
C ASN A 112 -22.72 -4.18 11.47
#